data_AF-A0A8T6RNQ5-F1
#
_entry.id   AF-A0A8T6RNQ5-F1
#
_cell.length_a   1.000
_cell.length_b   1.000
_cell.length_c   1.000
_cell.angle_alpha   90.00
_cell.angle_beta   90.00
_cell.angle_gamma   90.00
#
_symmetry.space_group_name_H-M   'P 1'
#
loop_
_entity.id
_entity.type
_entity.pdbx_description
1 polymer ?
#
loop_
_entity_poly.entity_id
_entity_poly.type
_entity_poly.pdbx_seq_one_letter_code
_entity_poly.pdbx_strand_id
1 'polypeptide(L)'
;MGMEDTSIKKSDLSKSKKDNFYDGLLKMDKERATKFIVKGLIIAIIFGTIMLISASIAAGSGDFSNLATEYNEQMYWNGAYGYQTFLQKSHEINFVRLWMIYQQFIVVNISRLGVNIGLVIITLGFIGFATNDNLDSRTRLAALIIAGVVLSIVMFTSFFTQINVTLN
;
A
#
# COMPACT_ATOMS: atom_id res chain seq x y z
N MET A 1 -10.38 -61.96 36.39
CA MET A 1 -9.03 -61.38 36.33
C MET A 1 -8.82 -60.86 34.92
N GLY A 2 -8.74 -59.53 34.78
CA GLY A 2 -8.17 -58.83 33.61
C GLY A 2 -8.96 -58.81 32.30
N MET A 3 -9.91 -57.88 32.17
CA MET A 3 -10.10 -57.13 30.92
C MET A 3 -8.90 -56.19 30.73
N GLU A 4 -8.39 -56.05 29.51
CA GLU A 4 -8.08 -54.78 28.83
C GLU A 4 -7.34 -55.11 27.51
N ASP A 5 -8.03 -55.14 26.38
CA ASP A 5 -8.34 -53.99 25.51
C ASP A 5 -7.26 -53.79 24.42
N THR A 6 -7.38 -54.61 23.37
CA THR A 6 -6.74 -54.38 22.08
C THR A 6 -7.50 -53.25 21.35
N SER A 7 -7.23 -52.01 21.73
CA SER A 7 -7.73 -50.81 21.03
C SER A 7 -6.60 -49.84 20.70
N ILE A 8 -5.49 -50.38 20.19
CA ILE A 8 -4.54 -49.57 19.41
C ILE A 8 -5.02 -49.52 17.96
N LYS A 9 -5.13 -48.29 17.44
CA LYS A 9 -5.21 -47.83 16.03
C LYS A 9 -6.61 -47.60 15.44
N LYS A 10 -7.05 -46.33 15.45
CA LYS A 10 -7.06 -45.45 14.24
C LYS A 10 -7.90 -44.16 14.38
N SER A 11 -8.50 -43.86 15.52
CA SER A 11 -9.40 -42.69 15.63
C SER A 11 -8.72 -41.37 16.01
N ASP A 12 -7.54 -41.39 16.62
CA ASP A 12 -6.96 -40.18 17.20
C ASP A 12 -5.65 -39.76 16.55
N LEU A 13 -5.58 -38.46 16.25
CA LEU A 13 -4.42 -37.64 15.85
C LEU A 13 -4.25 -37.30 14.35
N SER A 14 -5.25 -37.55 13.50
CA SER A 14 -5.47 -36.66 12.33
C SER A 14 -6.38 -35.48 12.70
N LYS A 15 -6.22 -34.93 13.90
CA LYS A 15 -6.67 -33.57 14.17
C LYS A 15 -5.77 -32.65 13.37
N SER A 16 -6.18 -32.43 12.12
CA SER A 16 -5.95 -31.24 11.33
C SER A 16 -5.82 -30.07 12.29
N LYS A 17 -4.56 -29.72 12.56
CA LYS A 17 -4.20 -28.61 13.41
C LYS A 17 -4.57 -27.39 12.59
N LYS A 18 -5.83 -26.99 12.74
CA LYS A 18 -6.32 -25.69 12.31
C LYS A 18 -5.61 -24.70 13.23
N ASP A 19 -4.33 -24.45 12.94
CA ASP A 19 -3.53 -23.45 13.64
C ASP A 19 -4.30 -22.14 13.44
N ASN A 20 -4.97 -21.70 14.50
CA ASN A 20 -5.71 -20.45 14.46
C ASN A 20 -4.71 -19.34 14.15
N PHE A 21 -5.07 -18.43 13.25
CA PHE A 21 -4.22 -17.32 12.83
C PHE A 21 -3.63 -16.55 14.04
N TYR A 22 -4.43 -16.38 15.10
CA TYR A 22 -4.02 -15.77 16.36
C TYR A 22 -2.93 -16.57 17.11
N ASP A 23 -3.05 -17.91 17.17
CA ASP A 23 -2.03 -18.77 17.80
C ASP A 23 -0.71 -18.73 17.02
N GLY A 24 -0.80 -18.65 15.69
CA GLY A 24 0.37 -18.48 14.81
C GLY A 24 1.04 -17.11 14.93
N LEU A 25 0.28 -16.07 15.28
CA LEU A 25 0.77 -14.71 15.51
C LEU A 25 1.47 -14.57 16.87
N LEU A 26 0.86 -15.13 17.93
CA LEU A 26 1.41 -15.07 19.29
C LEU A 26 2.68 -15.91 19.45
N LYS A 27 2.80 -17.01 18.70
CA LYS A 27 3.97 -17.91 18.69
C LYS A 27 4.81 -17.75 17.42
N MET A 28 4.95 -16.51 16.93
CA MET A 28 5.70 -16.27 15.71
C MET A 28 7.22 -16.30 15.97
N ASP A 29 7.91 -17.20 15.26
CA ASP A 29 9.37 -17.27 15.29
C ASP A 29 10.02 -16.02 14.63
N LYS A 30 11.22 -15.66 15.07
CA LYS A 30 12.03 -14.53 14.58
C LYS A 30 12.17 -14.52 13.06
N GLU A 31 12.38 -15.68 12.45
CA GLU A 31 12.52 -15.77 11.00
C GLU A 31 11.21 -15.42 10.27
N ARG A 32 10.07 -15.87 10.79
CA ARG A 32 8.75 -15.52 10.25
C ARG A 32 8.46 -14.05 10.47
N ALA A 33 8.69 -13.52 11.67
CA ALA A 33 8.51 -12.11 12.00
C ALA A 33 9.30 -11.19 11.06
N THR A 34 10.57 -11.54 10.80
CA THR A 34 11.42 -10.83 9.85
C THR A 34 10.82 -10.85 8.44
N LYS A 35 10.33 -12.00 7.97
CA LYS A 35 9.67 -12.12 6.65
C LYS A 35 8.43 -11.23 6.55
N PHE A 36 7.63 -11.09 7.61
CA PHE A 36 6.50 -10.16 7.63
C PHE A 36 6.97 -8.72 7.48
N ILE A 37 7.96 -8.28 8.26
CA ILE A 37 8.52 -6.92 8.16
C ILE A 37 9.04 -6.64 6.75
N VAL A 38 9.87 -7.54 6.20
CA VAL A 38 10.46 -7.36 4.87
C VAL A 38 9.39 -7.30 3.79
N LYS A 39 8.40 -8.21 3.80
CA LYS A 39 7.31 -8.20 2.82
C LYS A 39 6.47 -6.94 2.92
N GLY A 40 6.11 -6.52 4.13
CA GLY A 40 5.34 -5.30 4.33
C GLY A 40 6.10 -4.05 3.90
N LEU A 41 7.42 -4.02 4.12
CA LEU A 41 8.30 -2.93 3.68
C LEU A 41 8.40 -2.85 2.15
N ILE A 42 8.55 -3.99 1.47
CA ILE A 42 8.52 -4.04 -0.01
C ILE A 42 7.19 -3.51 -0.54
N ILE A 43 6.07 -3.96 0.02
CA ILE A 43 4.73 -3.50 -0.37
C ILE A 43 4.60 -1.98 -0.17
N ALA A 44 5.00 -1.47 0.99
CA ALA A 44 4.92 -0.04 1.30
C ALA A 44 5.78 0.81 0.35
N ILE A 45 6.99 0.35 -0.02
CA ILE A 45 7.86 1.05 -0.98
C ILE A 45 7.25 1.07 -2.37
N ILE A 46 6.73 -0.06 -2.87
CA ILE A 46 6.14 -0.15 -4.21
C ILE A 46 4.97 0.82 -4.33
N PHE A 47 4.01 0.75 -3.39
CA PHE A 47 2.85 1.63 -3.43
C PHE A 47 3.20 3.09 -3.12
N GLY A 48 4.15 3.35 -2.21
CA GLY A 48 4.66 4.69 -1.96
C GLY A 48 5.28 5.32 -3.21
N THR A 49 6.02 4.52 -3.99
CA THR A 49 6.65 4.97 -5.24
C THR A 49 5.60 5.27 -6.31
N ILE A 50 4.60 4.39 -6.49
CA ILE A 50 3.49 4.61 -7.43
C ILE A 50 2.75 5.92 -7.10
N MET A 51 2.50 6.16 -5.81
CA MET A 51 1.87 7.39 -5.33
C MET A 51 2.69 8.63 -5.70
N LEU A 52 4.02 8.60 -5.50
CA LEU A 52 4.92 9.71 -5.83
C LEU A 52 5.00 9.98 -7.34
N ILE A 53 5.07 8.93 -8.17
CA ILE A 53 5.05 9.05 -9.63
C ILE A 53 3.75 9.72 -10.07
N SER A 54 2.62 9.25 -9.55
CA SER A 54 1.31 9.81 -9.91
C SER A 54 1.17 11.28 -9.51
N ALA A 55 1.65 11.65 -8.32
CA ALA A 55 1.70 13.04 -7.89
C ALA A 55 2.60 13.91 -8.77
N SER A 56 3.76 13.37 -9.18
CA SER A 56 4.67 14.07 -10.09
C SER A 56 4.06 14.33 -11.47
N ILE A 57 3.30 13.36 -12.01
CA ILE A 57 2.60 13.52 -13.30
C ILE A 57 1.56 14.65 -13.20
N ALA A 58 0.75 14.66 -12.14
CA ALA A 58 -0.25 15.70 -11.96
C ALA A 58 0.38 17.09 -11.76
N ALA A 59 1.47 17.19 -10.99
CA ALA A 59 2.20 18.43 -10.81
C ALA A 59 2.74 18.99 -12.14
N GLY A 60 3.26 18.12 -13.02
CA GLY A 60 3.76 18.48 -14.35
C GLY A 60 2.68 18.71 -15.42
N SER A 61 1.39 18.53 -15.10
CA SER A 61 0.30 18.66 -16.08
C SER A 61 0.15 20.07 -16.65
N GLY A 62 0.46 21.10 -15.85
CA GLY A 62 0.47 22.50 -16.29
C GLY A 62 1.54 22.77 -17.32
N ASP A 63 2.78 22.35 -17.05
CA ASP A 63 3.91 22.52 -17.96
C ASP A 63 3.70 21.77 -19.27
N PHE A 64 3.18 20.53 -19.20
CA PHE A 64 2.76 19.79 -20.38
C PHE A 64 1.73 20.56 -21.20
N SER A 65 0.68 21.08 -20.55
CA SER A 65 -0.38 21.84 -21.23
C SER A 65 0.15 23.09 -21.92
N ASN A 66 1.06 23.83 -21.28
CA ASN A 66 1.65 25.04 -21.83
C ASN A 66 2.49 24.72 -23.08
N LEU A 67 3.41 23.76 -22.96
CA LEU A 67 4.27 23.33 -24.07
C LEU A 67 3.46 22.78 -25.24
N ALA A 68 2.44 21.96 -24.97
CA ALA A 68 1.59 21.39 -26.01
C ALA A 68 0.74 22.46 -26.70
N THR A 69 0.29 23.48 -25.96
CA THR A 69 -0.48 24.61 -26.51
C THR A 69 0.40 25.48 -27.41
N GLU A 70 1.62 25.84 -26.97
CA GLU A 70 2.57 26.59 -27.79
C GLU A 70 2.91 25.85 -29.09
N TYR A 71 3.15 24.54 -29.01
CA TYR A 71 3.40 23.71 -30.18
C TYR A 71 2.17 23.66 -31.11
N ASN A 72 0.96 23.61 -30.56
CA ASN A 72 -0.28 23.64 -31.33
C ASN A 72 -0.45 24.97 -32.07
N GLU A 73 -0.17 26.09 -31.41
CA GLU A 73 -0.20 27.42 -32.03
C GLU A 73 0.84 27.53 -33.16
N GLN A 74 2.09 27.14 -32.91
CA GLN A 74 3.14 27.21 -33.93
C GLN A 74 2.78 26.39 -35.18
N MET A 75 2.24 25.19 -35.01
CA MET A 75 1.86 24.33 -36.13
C MET A 75 0.68 24.90 -36.92
N TYR A 76 -0.27 25.56 -36.26
CA TYR A 76 -1.34 26.28 -36.94
C TYR A 76 -0.80 27.48 -37.72
N TRP A 77 0.04 28.31 -37.11
CA TRP A 77 0.63 29.50 -37.75
C TRP A 77 1.57 29.15 -38.92
N ASN A 78 2.25 28.01 -38.84
CA ASN A 78 3.08 27.49 -39.92
C ASN A 78 2.27 26.84 -41.06
N GLY A 79 0.93 26.78 -40.95
CA GLY A 79 0.06 26.19 -41.95
C GLY A 79 0.14 24.65 -42.04
N ALA A 80 0.71 23.98 -41.02
CA ALA A 80 0.81 22.52 -41.01
C ALA A 80 -0.56 21.84 -40.92
N TYR A 81 -1.56 22.52 -40.36
CA TYR A 81 -2.96 22.11 -40.40
C TYR A 81 -3.92 23.32 -40.28
N GLY A 82 -5.18 23.09 -40.66
CA GLY A 82 -6.23 24.11 -40.63
C GLY A 82 -6.87 24.32 -39.25
N TYR A 83 -7.74 25.34 -39.17
CA TYR A 83 -8.38 25.78 -37.93
C TYR A 83 -9.16 24.70 -37.18
N GLN A 84 -9.86 23.81 -37.91
CA GLN A 84 -10.61 22.72 -37.28
C GLN A 84 -9.70 21.76 -36.51
N THR A 85 -8.54 21.42 -37.08
CA THR A 85 -7.55 20.54 -36.44
C THR A 85 -6.90 21.22 -35.23
N PHE A 86 -6.62 22.53 -35.33
CA PHE A 86 -6.12 23.33 -34.22
C PHE A 86 -7.07 23.27 -33.00
N LEU A 87 -8.38 23.48 -33.23
CA LEU A 87 -9.39 23.40 -32.18
C LEU A 87 -9.47 22.02 -31.55
N GLN A 88 -9.50 20.96 -32.38
CA GLN A 88 -9.55 19.60 -31.88
C GLN A 88 -8.36 19.29 -30.97
N LYS A 89 -7.14 19.65 -31.40
CA LYS A 89 -5.92 19.46 -30.60
C LYS A 89 -5.94 20.27 -29.31
N SER A 90 -6.47 21.49 -29.33
CA SER A 90 -6.63 22.32 -28.13
C SER A 90 -7.56 21.66 -27.10
N HIS A 91 -8.66 21.05 -27.56
CA HIS A 91 -9.54 20.25 -26.69
C HIS A 91 -8.84 19.00 -26.14
N GLU A 92 -8.08 18.29 -26.98
CA GLU A 92 -7.30 17.11 -26.57
C GLU A 92 -6.27 17.46 -25.50
N ILE A 93 -5.52 18.56 -25.65
CA ILE A 93 -4.52 19.01 -24.66
C ILE A 93 -5.18 19.27 -23.30
N ASN A 94 -6.31 19.99 -23.29
CA ASN A 94 -7.05 20.25 -22.07
C ASN A 94 -7.57 18.96 -21.42
N PHE A 95 -8.08 18.03 -22.23
CA PHE A 95 -8.56 16.75 -21.74
C PHE A 95 -7.44 15.91 -21.13
N VAL A 96 -6.27 15.84 -21.79
CA VAL A 96 -5.10 15.12 -21.28
C VAL A 96 -4.61 15.73 -19.96
N ARG A 97 -4.54 17.06 -19.87
CA ARG A 97 -4.19 17.76 -18.62
C ARG A 97 -5.14 17.37 -17.48
N LEU A 98 -6.45 17.41 -17.73
CA LEU A 98 -7.45 17.02 -16.74
C LEU A 98 -7.32 15.56 -16.33
N TRP A 99 -7.04 14.65 -17.28
CA TRP A 99 -6.76 13.25 -16.98
C TRP A 99 -5.53 13.06 -16.11
N MET A 100 -4.43 13.79 -16.38
CA MET A 100 -3.21 13.73 -15.58
C MET A 100 -3.45 14.15 -14.12
N ILE A 101 -4.36 15.09 -13.88
CA ILE A 101 -4.79 15.51 -12.54
C ILE A 101 -5.73 14.47 -11.93
N TYR A 102 -6.75 14.04 -12.67
CA TYR A 102 -7.77 13.12 -12.16
C TYR A 102 -7.20 11.74 -11.80
N GLN A 103 -6.28 11.22 -12.60
CA GLN A 103 -5.62 9.94 -12.30
C GLN A 103 -4.83 9.99 -10.98
N GLN A 104 -4.31 11.15 -10.57
CA GLN A 104 -3.69 11.29 -9.25
C GLN A 104 -4.68 10.97 -8.14
N PHE A 105 -5.92 11.47 -8.22
CA PHE A 105 -6.91 11.18 -7.19
C PHE A 105 -7.16 9.68 -7.06
N ILE A 106 -7.33 8.96 -8.17
CA ILE A 106 -7.57 7.51 -8.14
C ILE A 106 -6.32 6.75 -7.65
N VAL A 107 -5.17 6.99 -8.27
CA VAL A 107 -3.94 6.23 -8.03
C VAL A 107 -3.40 6.49 -6.63
N VAL A 108 -3.49 7.73 -6.12
CA VAL A 108 -3.08 8.06 -4.75
C VAL A 108 -3.95 7.31 -3.74
N ASN A 109 -5.27 7.24 -3.93
CA ASN A 109 -6.15 6.52 -3.01
C ASN A 109 -5.86 5.01 -3.00
N ILE A 110 -5.70 4.39 -4.17
CA ILE A 110 -5.32 2.96 -4.28
C ILE A 110 -3.95 2.72 -3.63
N SER A 111 -2.99 3.62 -3.90
CA SER A 111 -1.64 3.49 -3.37
C SER A 111 -1.59 3.67 -1.86
N ARG A 112 -2.37 4.59 -1.30
CA ARG A 112 -2.51 4.75 0.16
C ARG A 112 -3.04 3.47 0.82
N LEU A 113 -4.03 2.82 0.22
CA LEU A 113 -4.52 1.53 0.71
C LEU A 113 -3.40 0.49 0.72
N GLY A 114 -2.63 0.40 -0.36
CA GLY A 114 -1.47 -0.50 -0.45
C GLY A 114 -0.39 -0.22 0.59
N VAL A 115 -0.04 1.05 0.81
CA VAL A 115 0.89 1.48 1.87
C VAL A 115 0.37 1.07 3.25
N ASN A 116 -0.91 1.33 3.54
CA ASN A 116 -1.52 0.97 4.83
C ASN A 116 -1.51 -0.55 5.05
N ILE A 117 -1.80 -1.36 4.03
CA ILE A 117 -1.68 -2.82 4.10
C ILE A 117 -0.23 -3.22 4.41
N GLY A 118 0.75 -2.62 3.74
CA GLY A 118 2.18 -2.86 4.01
C GLY A 118 2.57 -2.54 5.45
N LEU A 119 2.12 -1.41 5.98
CA LEU A 119 2.37 -0.98 7.36
C LEU A 119 1.69 -1.90 8.40
N VAL A 120 0.48 -2.39 8.12
CA VAL A 120 -0.19 -3.39 8.96
C VAL A 120 0.62 -4.68 9.00
N ILE A 121 1.09 -5.17 7.85
CA ILE A 121 1.94 -6.37 7.77
C ILE A 121 3.25 -6.17 8.56
N ILE A 122 3.89 -5.00 8.47
CA ILE A 122 5.07 -4.64 9.27
C ILE A 122 4.74 -4.69 10.77
N THR A 123 3.61 -4.11 11.16
CA THR A 123 3.17 -4.10 12.56
C THR A 123 2.99 -5.52 13.09
N LEU A 124 2.35 -6.41 12.33
CA LEU A 124 2.22 -7.83 12.70
C LEU A 124 3.59 -8.50 12.90
N GLY A 125 4.57 -8.15 12.06
CA GLY A 125 5.96 -8.57 12.21
C GLY A 125 6.59 -8.13 13.55
N PHE A 126 6.45 -6.84 13.90
CA PHE A 126 6.98 -6.31 15.16
C PHE A 126 6.22 -6.81 16.40
N ILE A 127 4.90 -7.04 16.30
CA ILE A 127 4.13 -7.69 17.37
C ILE A 127 4.65 -9.11 17.60
N GLY A 128 4.90 -9.88 16.54
CA GLY A 128 5.49 -11.21 16.66
C GLY A 128 6.88 -11.19 17.30
N PHE A 129 7.66 -10.13 17.11
CA PHE A 129 8.91 -9.92 17.84
C PHE A 129 8.70 -9.59 19.32
N ALA A 130 7.70 -8.77 19.65
CA ALA A 130 7.40 -8.39 21.02
C ALA A 130 6.86 -9.55 21.87
N THR A 131 6.16 -10.52 21.26
CA THR A 131 5.62 -11.70 21.93
C THR A 131 6.55 -12.91 21.95
N ASN A 132 7.73 -12.82 21.32
CA ASN A 132 8.68 -13.94 21.29
C ASN A 132 9.51 -14.00 22.58
N ASP A 133 9.29 -15.04 23.38
CA ASP A 133 9.95 -15.24 24.68
C ASP A 133 11.43 -15.60 24.59
N ASN A 134 11.94 -15.96 23.41
CA ASN A 134 13.37 -16.25 23.19
C ASN A 134 14.23 -14.99 22.96
N LEU A 135 13.63 -13.80 22.99
CA LEU A 135 14.32 -12.53 22.78
C LEU A 135 14.51 -11.76 24.08
N ASP A 136 15.62 -11.01 24.13
CA ASP A 136 15.93 -10.14 25.26
C ASP A 136 14.81 -9.11 25.51
N SER A 137 14.55 -8.81 26.79
CA SER A 137 13.47 -7.93 27.23
C SER A 137 13.56 -6.54 26.60
N ARG A 138 14.77 -5.99 26.42
CA ARG A 138 14.98 -4.70 25.76
C ARG A 138 14.58 -4.73 24.28
N THR A 139 14.86 -5.83 23.60
CA THR A 139 14.52 -6.01 22.18
C THR A 139 13.02 -6.15 21.99
N ARG A 140 12.34 -6.88 22.88
CA ARG A 140 10.87 -7.00 22.89
C ARG A 140 10.20 -5.65 23.13
N LEU A 141 10.70 -4.86 24.08
CA LEU A 141 10.21 -3.52 24.36
C LEU A 141 10.40 -2.60 23.14
N ALA A 142 11.60 -2.60 22.54
CA ALA A 142 11.87 -1.82 21.33
C ALA A 142 10.93 -2.19 20.18
N ALA A 143 10.71 -3.49 19.94
CA ALA A 143 9.78 -3.96 18.91
C ALA A 143 8.35 -3.48 19.17
N LEU A 144 7.90 -3.49 20.44
CA LEU A 144 6.57 -3.01 20.81
C LEU A 144 6.42 -1.49 20.62
N ILE A 145 7.45 -0.71 20.95
CA ILE A 145 7.49 0.73 20.70
C ILE A 145 7.41 1.00 19.19
N ILE A 146 8.19 0.28 18.38
CA ILE A 146 8.18 0.45 16.92
C ILE A 146 6.81 0.07 16.34
N ALA A 147 6.22 -1.04 16.78
CA ALA A 147 4.86 -1.41 16.37
C ALA A 147 3.86 -0.30 16.71
N GLY A 148 3.95 0.29 17.91
CA GLY A 148 3.13 1.43 18.33
C GLY A 148 3.28 2.63 17.39
N VAL A 149 4.52 3.03 17.07
CA VAL A 149 4.81 4.15 16.17
C VAL A 149 4.24 3.88 14.77
N VAL A 150 4.47 2.69 14.21
CA VAL A 150 3.94 2.32 12.89
C VAL A 150 2.41 2.35 12.89
N LEU A 151 1.77 1.84 13.94
CA LEU A 151 0.32 1.84 14.07
C LEU A 151 -0.24 3.26 14.22
N SER A 152 0.44 4.14 14.95
CA SER A 152 0.09 5.57 15.02
C SER A 152 0.16 6.24 13.65
N ILE A 153 1.18 5.92 12.83
CA ILE A 153 1.28 6.42 11.44
C ILE A 153 0.09 5.93 10.62
N VAL A 154 -0.29 4.65 10.70
CA VAL A 154 -1.46 4.09 9.99
C VAL A 154 -2.75 4.78 10.39
N MET A 155 -2.95 5.05 11.68
CA MET A 155 -4.13 5.79 12.14
C MET A 155 -4.13 7.20 11.57
N PHE A 156 -3.00 7.91 11.67
CA PHE A 156 -2.85 9.26 11.15
C PHE A 156 -3.17 9.32 9.65
N THR A 157 -2.53 8.47 8.82
CA THR A 157 -2.78 8.45 7.36
C THR A 157 -4.23 8.11 7.02
N SER A 158 -4.89 7.25 7.81
CA SER A 158 -6.28 6.86 7.59
C SER A 158 -7.27 7.98 7.94
N PHE A 159 -7.07 8.68 9.07
CA PHE A 159 -7.95 9.77 9.51
C PHE A 159 -7.91 10.98 8.57
N PHE A 160 -6.73 11.42 8.13
CA PHE A 160 -6.62 12.58 7.22
C PHE A 160 -7.16 12.32 5.81
N THR A 161 -7.33 11.06 5.42
CA THR A 161 -7.89 10.71 4.11
C THR A 161 -9.40 10.97 4.03
N GLN A 162 -10.12 11.00 5.16
CA GLN A 162 -11.57 11.29 5.18
C GLN A 162 -11.90 12.80 5.14
N ILE A 163 -10.92 13.69 5.34
CA ILE A 163 -11.16 15.15 5.45
C ILE A 163 -11.19 15.85 4.07
N ASN A 164 -10.84 15.19 2.97
CA ASN A 164 -10.63 15.83 1.65
C ASN A 164 -11.77 15.68 0.63
N VAL A 165 -13.01 15.43 1.06
CA VAL A 165 -14.18 15.61 0.18
C VAL A 165 -15.11 16.64 0.80
N THR A 166 -14.78 17.91 0.62
CA THR A 166 -15.76 19.00 0.72
C THR A 166 -15.80 19.64 -0.67
N LEU A 167 -16.85 19.31 -1.41
CA LEU A 167 -17.24 20.07 -2.59
C LEU A 167 -17.77 21.41 -2.09
N ASN A 168 -17.03 22.49 -2.34
CA ASN A 168 -17.55 23.85 -2.35
C ASN A 168 -17.54 24.34 -3.81
#